data_AF-A0A095V2A9-F1
#
_entry.id   AF-A0A095V2A9-F1
#
_cell.length_a   1.000
_cell.length_b   1.000
_cell.length_c   1.000
_cell.angle_alpha   90.00
_cell.angle_beta   90.00
_cell.angle_gamma   90.00
#
_symmetry.space_group_name_H-M   'P 1'
#
loop_
_entity.id
_entity.type
_entity.pdbx_description
1 polymer ?
#
loop_
_entity_poly.entity_id
_entity_poly.type
_entity_poly.pdbx_seq_one_letter_code
_entity_poly.pdbx_strand_id
1 'polypeptide(L)'
;MKKITFKDYKKAIKKQYEIVKKDDVSGILANPSPAQMRNLSLIILDKGISRKDEELFRLFFGTKENESLKKSIENCNVDKFRPVISFLKDETDSENSIRIEMSALLIDFKPRPYSVFSIMEDLELVATSSGNQLMSNVVTELDVSESSSDLTKSDVIKSNNSIPKKKIAIGLFSLVGAFSIAYTSKDMIFPNKECMEWKEDHYEMVDCISDKIELVKIQEPKPYDEIEFGRKKIEVCDTTTFFIGDKPIVWYSKKNNMVEFFNMDGFNPENDDELKQITQYMIDRYVMACD
;
A
#
# COMPACT_ATOMS: atom_id res chain seq x y z
N MET A 1 2.80 9.17 29.05
CA MET A 1 1.86 9.08 27.91
C MET A 1 2.11 7.78 27.17
N LYS A 2 1.07 7.04 26.78
CA LYS A 2 1.24 5.77 26.07
C LYS A 2 1.61 6.06 24.61
N LYS A 3 2.80 5.64 24.18
CA LYS A 3 3.23 5.79 22.78
C LYS A 3 2.32 4.94 21.89
N ILE A 4 1.66 5.56 20.91
CA ILE A 4 0.91 4.83 19.89
C ILE A 4 1.89 4.07 19.00
N THR A 5 1.60 2.79 18.78
CA THR A 5 2.45 1.87 18.02
C THR A 5 1.82 1.48 16.69
N PHE A 6 2.61 0.92 15.77
CA PHE A 6 2.11 0.37 14.52
C PHE A 6 1.09 -0.75 14.75
N LYS A 7 1.25 -1.50 15.85
CA LYS A 7 0.26 -2.49 16.29
C LYS A 7 -1.09 -1.85 16.64
N ASP A 8 -1.08 -0.68 17.27
CA ASP A 8 -2.30 0.07 17.56
C ASP A 8 -2.96 0.57 16.26
N TYR A 9 -2.18 0.98 15.26
CA TYR A 9 -2.66 1.36 13.94
C TYR A 9 -3.34 0.19 13.22
N LYS A 10 -2.69 -0.97 13.15
CA LYS A 10 -3.26 -2.20 12.57
C LYS A 10 -4.59 -2.56 13.24
N LYS A 11 -4.66 -2.45 14.57
CA LYS A 11 -5.87 -2.70 15.35
C LYS A 11 -6.98 -1.68 15.04
N ALA A 12 -6.64 -0.40 14.88
CA ALA A 12 -7.60 0.65 14.54
C ALA A 12 -8.19 0.46 13.13
N ILE A 13 -7.36 0.08 12.15
CA ILE A 13 -7.82 -0.24 10.78
C ILE A 13 -8.80 -1.41 10.80
N LYS A 14 -8.47 -2.51 11.47
CA LYS A 14 -9.39 -3.67 11.59
C LYS A 14 -10.70 -3.30 12.27
N LYS A 15 -10.64 -2.48 13.32
CA LYS A 15 -11.84 -1.96 14.00
C LYS A 15 -12.69 -1.09 13.05
N GLN A 16 -12.06 -0.22 12.26
CA GLN A 16 -12.78 0.60 11.28
C GLN A 16 -13.42 -0.28 10.21
N TYR A 17 -12.72 -1.31 9.72
CA TYR A 17 -13.24 -2.23 8.73
C TYR A 17 -14.54 -2.90 9.19
N GLU A 18 -14.60 -3.38 10.44
CA GLU A 18 -15.82 -3.97 11.02
C GLU A 18 -17.00 -3.00 11.14
N ILE A 19 -16.72 -1.69 11.20
CA ILE A 19 -17.74 -0.63 11.19
C ILE A 19 -18.21 -0.42 9.75
N VAL A 20 -17.30 -0.05 8.83
CA VAL A 20 -17.67 0.31 7.45
C VAL A 20 -18.25 -0.87 6.66
N LYS A 21 -17.90 -2.11 7.03
CA LYS A 21 -18.46 -3.33 6.45
C LYS A 21 -19.96 -3.45 6.64
N LYS A 22 -20.51 -2.93 7.75
CA LYS A 22 -21.95 -3.00 8.06
C LYS A 22 -22.76 -1.97 7.28
N ASP A 23 -22.13 -0.85 6.95
CA ASP A 23 -22.73 0.28 6.24
C ASP A 23 -22.45 0.25 4.72
N ASP A 24 -21.76 -0.79 4.24
CA ASP A 24 -21.36 -0.92 2.85
C ASP A 24 -22.53 -1.34 1.94
N VAL A 25 -23.17 -0.33 1.34
CA VAL A 25 -24.24 -0.50 0.35
C VAL A 25 -23.79 -1.28 -0.89
N SER A 26 -22.50 -1.21 -1.25
CA SER A 26 -21.97 -1.91 -2.44
C SER A 26 -21.78 -3.41 -2.22
N GLY A 27 -21.69 -3.86 -0.97
CA GLY A 27 -21.37 -5.24 -0.58
C GLY A 27 -19.92 -5.67 -0.87
N ILE A 28 -19.07 -4.79 -1.40
CA ILE A 28 -17.66 -5.05 -1.66
C ILE A 28 -16.90 -5.35 -0.36
N LEU A 29 -17.01 -4.51 0.66
CA LEU A 29 -16.37 -4.69 1.96
C LEU A 29 -17.06 -5.75 2.81
N ALA A 30 -18.35 -6.01 2.59
CA ALA A 30 -19.06 -7.13 3.23
C ALA A 30 -18.42 -8.48 2.87
N ASN A 31 -18.14 -8.69 1.58
CA ASN A 31 -17.57 -9.94 1.06
C ASN A 31 -16.50 -9.64 -0.01
N PRO A 32 -15.32 -9.14 0.39
CA PRO A 32 -14.33 -8.68 -0.58
C PRO A 32 -13.68 -9.86 -1.30
N SER A 33 -13.66 -9.77 -2.62
CA SER A 33 -12.82 -10.55 -3.52
C SER A 33 -11.67 -9.69 -4.08
N PRO A 34 -10.56 -10.32 -4.51
CA PRO A 34 -9.44 -9.59 -5.10
C PRO A 34 -9.84 -8.67 -6.27
N ALA A 35 -10.76 -9.12 -7.13
CA ALA A 35 -11.28 -8.32 -8.24
C ALA A 35 -12.12 -7.12 -7.77
N GLN A 36 -12.93 -7.29 -6.71
CA GLN A 36 -13.68 -6.17 -6.14
C GLN A 36 -12.77 -5.13 -5.50
N MET A 37 -11.68 -5.53 -4.83
CA MET A 37 -10.72 -4.57 -4.26
C MET A 37 -9.97 -3.77 -5.35
N ARG A 38 -9.66 -4.40 -6.49
CA ARG A 38 -9.14 -3.68 -7.67
C ARG A 38 -10.17 -2.67 -8.18
N ASN A 39 -11.43 -3.09 -8.36
CA ASN A 39 -12.48 -2.19 -8.83
C ASN A 39 -12.74 -1.03 -7.85
N LEU A 40 -12.68 -1.30 -6.54
CA LEU A 40 -12.74 -0.27 -5.50
C LEU A 40 -11.57 0.72 -5.61
N SER A 41 -10.36 0.23 -5.93
CA SER A 41 -9.20 1.10 -6.17
C SER A 41 -9.43 2.05 -7.36
N LEU A 42 -10.07 1.56 -8.44
CA LEU A 42 -10.46 2.41 -9.58
C LEU A 42 -11.50 3.46 -9.18
N ILE A 43 -12.51 3.07 -8.38
CA ILE A 43 -13.53 3.99 -7.88
C ILE A 43 -12.88 5.09 -7.02
N ILE A 44 -11.94 4.72 -6.15
CA ILE A 44 -11.20 5.67 -5.32
C ILE A 44 -10.37 6.62 -6.20
N LEU A 45 -9.67 6.10 -7.20
CA LEU A 45 -8.90 6.91 -8.15
C LEU A 45 -9.80 7.91 -8.90
N ASP A 46 -10.92 7.44 -9.44
CA ASP A 46 -11.86 8.27 -10.23
C ASP A 46 -12.55 9.34 -9.38
N LYS A 47 -12.70 9.12 -8.06
CA LYS A 47 -13.19 10.14 -7.10
C LYS A 47 -12.15 11.22 -6.77
N GLY A 48 -10.89 11.01 -7.16
CA GLY A 48 -9.77 11.85 -6.79
C GLY A 48 -9.13 11.41 -5.48
N ILE A 49 -7.80 11.38 -5.47
CA ILE A 49 -6.97 10.99 -4.34
C ILE A 49 -5.94 12.07 -4.03
N SER A 50 -5.44 12.10 -2.80
CA SER A 50 -4.35 13.02 -2.43
C SER A 50 -3.05 12.61 -3.11
N ARG A 51 -2.08 13.53 -3.23
CA ARG A 51 -0.74 13.21 -3.76
C ARG A 51 -0.07 12.04 -2.99
N LYS A 52 -0.24 12.01 -1.67
CA LYS A 52 0.30 10.94 -0.81
C LYS A 52 -0.37 9.58 -1.10
N ASP A 53 -1.68 9.59 -1.32
CA ASP A 53 -2.42 8.39 -1.68
C ASP A 53 -2.10 7.93 -3.11
N GLU A 54 -1.82 8.85 -4.02
CA GLU A 54 -1.33 8.53 -5.37
C GLU A 54 0.04 7.86 -5.33
N GLU A 55 0.97 8.37 -4.52
CA GLU A 55 2.28 7.76 -4.28
C GLU A 55 2.14 6.33 -3.72
N LEU A 56 1.25 6.14 -2.75
CA LEU A 56 0.93 4.81 -2.20
C LEU A 56 0.36 3.87 -3.28
N PHE A 57 -0.56 4.36 -4.11
CA PHE A 57 -1.09 3.60 -5.24
C PHE A 57 0.02 3.21 -6.22
N ARG A 58 0.86 4.16 -6.64
CA ARG A 58 1.97 3.88 -7.55
C ARG A 58 2.90 2.81 -6.97
N LEU A 59 3.21 2.89 -5.67
CA LEU A 59 4.02 1.90 -4.98
C LEU A 59 3.36 0.51 -4.96
N PHE A 60 2.09 0.41 -4.56
CA PHE A 60 1.38 -0.88 -4.49
C PHE A 60 1.15 -1.52 -5.88
N PHE A 61 0.89 -0.70 -6.89
CA PHE A 61 0.67 -1.16 -8.26
C PHE A 61 1.96 -1.32 -9.06
N GLY A 62 3.11 -0.87 -8.56
CA GLY A 62 4.39 -0.91 -9.26
C GLY A 62 4.41 -0.01 -10.50
N THR A 63 3.78 1.16 -10.41
CA THR A 63 3.62 2.10 -11.54
C THR A 63 4.74 3.12 -11.57
N LYS A 64 5.41 3.25 -12.72
CA LYS A 64 6.45 4.27 -12.91
C LYS A 64 5.85 5.66 -13.05
N GLU A 65 6.63 6.72 -12.82
CA GLU A 65 6.14 8.11 -12.88
C GLU A 65 5.51 8.47 -14.23
N ASN A 66 6.10 7.99 -15.33
CA ASN A 66 5.63 8.22 -16.70
C ASN A 66 4.50 7.28 -17.14
N GLU A 67 4.09 6.34 -16.30
CA GLU A 67 3.02 5.38 -16.59
C GLU A 67 1.68 5.84 -16.01
N SER A 68 0.61 5.48 -16.73
CA SER A 68 -0.76 5.79 -16.32
C SER A 68 -1.17 4.89 -15.16
N LEU A 69 -1.36 5.48 -13.98
CA LEU A 69 -1.83 4.76 -12.79
C LEU A 69 -3.13 3.99 -13.02
N LYS A 70 -4.12 4.59 -13.70
CA LYS A 70 -5.37 3.91 -14.06
C LYS A 70 -5.16 2.58 -14.80
N LYS A 71 -4.32 2.59 -15.83
CA LYS A 71 -3.98 1.39 -16.62
C LYS A 71 -3.25 0.34 -15.77
N SER A 72 -2.38 0.77 -14.86
CA SER A 72 -1.69 -0.16 -13.95
C SER A 72 -2.67 -0.85 -13.00
N ILE A 73 -3.68 -0.14 -12.49
CA ILE A 73 -4.73 -0.73 -11.66
C ILE A 73 -5.58 -1.71 -12.48
N GLU A 74 -6.01 -1.32 -13.69
CA GLU A 74 -6.83 -2.16 -14.57
C GLU A 74 -6.15 -3.50 -14.90
N ASN A 75 -4.84 -3.45 -15.19
CA ASN A 75 -4.06 -4.61 -15.65
C ASN A 75 -3.33 -5.36 -14.53
N CYS A 76 -3.44 -4.94 -13.27
CA CYS A 76 -2.70 -5.60 -12.19
C CYS A 76 -3.16 -7.05 -11.98
N ASN A 77 -2.23 -7.91 -11.53
CA ASN A 77 -2.59 -9.21 -10.99
C ASN A 77 -3.41 -9.00 -9.70
N VAL A 78 -4.70 -9.35 -9.73
CA VAL A 78 -5.61 -9.18 -8.59
C VAL A 78 -5.16 -9.92 -7.34
N ASP A 79 -4.36 -10.97 -7.46
CA ASP A 79 -3.92 -11.79 -6.34
C ASP A 79 -3.13 -11.00 -5.28
N LYS A 80 -2.56 -9.85 -5.65
CA LYS A 80 -1.92 -8.91 -4.70
C LYS A 80 -2.87 -8.37 -3.63
N PHE A 81 -4.18 -8.41 -3.87
CA PHE A 81 -5.19 -8.03 -2.88
C PHE A 81 -5.50 -9.15 -1.88
N ARG A 82 -5.11 -10.41 -2.11
CA ARG A 82 -5.38 -11.49 -1.13
C ARG A 82 -4.80 -11.18 0.25
N PRO A 83 -3.53 -10.76 0.39
CA PRO A 83 -2.99 -10.40 1.70
C PRO A 83 -3.66 -9.18 2.34
N VAL A 84 -4.09 -8.20 1.53
CA VAL A 84 -4.85 -7.02 2.00
C VAL A 84 -6.19 -7.44 2.58
N ILE A 85 -6.92 -8.29 1.86
CA ILE A 85 -8.21 -8.84 2.31
C ILE A 85 -8.03 -9.68 3.58
N SER A 86 -7.03 -10.55 3.60
CA SER A 86 -6.72 -11.42 4.74
C SER A 86 -6.38 -10.60 5.99
N PHE A 87 -5.66 -9.49 5.83
CA PHE A 87 -5.40 -8.54 6.91
C PHE A 87 -6.67 -7.86 7.41
N LEU A 88 -7.49 -7.31 6.51
CA LEU A 88 -8.74 -6.63 6.88
C LEU A 88 -9.69 -7.56 7.64
N LYS A 89 -9.80 -8.82 7.22
CA LYS A 89 -10.63 -9.86 7.87
C LYS A 89 -10.04 -10.43 9.15
N ASP A 90 -8.87 -9.96 9.58
CA ASP A 90 -8.14 -10.50 10.73
C ASP A 90 -7.81 -12.01 10.60
N GLU A 91 -7.69 -12.51 9.37
CA GLU A 91 -7.30 -13.90 9.07
C GLU A 91 -5.78 -14.10 9.22
N THR A 92 -5.01 -13.11 8.76
CA THR A 92 -3.55 -13.06 8.92
C THR A 92 -3.10 -11.66 9.26
N ASP A 93 -2.11 -11.52 10.14
CA ASP A 93 -1.45 -10.22 10.32
C ASP A 93 -0.47 -9.92 9.17
N SER A 94 -0.11 -8.65 9.02
CA SER A 94 0.93 -8.24 8.06
C SER A 94 1.86 -7.25 8.72
N GLU A 95 3.16 -7.39 8.44
CA GLU A 95 4.18 -6.39 8.76
C GLU A 95 4.50 -5.51 7.55
N ASN A 96 3.88 -5.76 6.40
CA ASN A 96 4.07 -4.95 5.20
C ASN A 96 3.18 -3.69 5.27
N SER A 97 3.75 -2.57 5.69
CA SER A 97 3.20 -1.21 5.69
C SER A 97 2.44 -0.85 4.41
N ILE A 98 2.87 -1.14 3.18
CA ILE A 98 2.15 -0.81 1.94
C ILE A 98 0.82 -1.53 1.97
N ARG A 99 0.79 -2.82 2.34
CA ARG A 99 -0.47 -3.57 2.51
C ARG A 99 -1.34 -2.98 3.61
N ILE A 100 -0.75 -2.53 4.73
CA ILE A 100 -1.48 -1.91 5.85
C ILE A 100 -2.06 -0.55 5.43
N GLU A 101 -1.28 0.29 4.77
CA GLU A 101 -1.68 1.62 4.28
C GLU A 101 -2.70 1.50 3.16
N MET A 102 -2.54 0.54 2.24
CA MET A 102 -3.55 0.23 1.24
C MET A 102 -4.84 -0.26 1.89
N SER A 103 -4.74 -1.07 2.95
CA SER A 103 -5.92 -1.49 3.72
C SER A 103 -6.63 -0.28 4.33
N ALA A 104 -5.88 0.64 4.95
CA ALA A 104 -6.42 1.88 5.51
C ALA A 104 -7.08 2.77 4.45
N LEU A 105 -6.47 2.91 3.27
CA LEU A 105 -7.01 3.70 2.18
C LEU A 105 -8.30 3.10 1.60
N LEU A 106 -8.32 1.79 1.35
CA LEU A 106 -9.46 1.10 0.73
C LEU A 106 -10.73 1.17 1.59
N ILE A 107 -10.59 1.25 2.91
CA ILE A 107 -11.71 1.40 3.86
C ILE A 107 -11.98 2.85 4.27
N ASP A 108 -11.30 3.80 3.63
CA ASP A 108 -11.30 5.22 3.95
C ASP A 108 -11.00 5.57 5.43
N PHE A 109 -10.09 4.84 6.07
CA PHE A 109 -9.62 5.14 7.42
C PHE A 109 -8.81 6.45 7.46
N LYS A 110 -9.40 7.54 7.97
CA LYS A 110 -8.86 8.90 7.84
C LYS A 110 -7.50 9.18 8.49
N PRO A 111 -7.17 8.66 9.69
CA PRO A 111 -5.89 8.96 10.30
C PRO A 111 -4.80 8.07 9.71
N ARG A 112 -4.60 8.19 8.39
CA ARG A 112 -3.58 7.52 7.57
C ARG A 112 -2.66 8.57 6.93
N PRO A 113 -1.39 8.26 6.65
CA PRO A 113 -0.69 7.01 6.98
C PRO A 113 -0.33 6.90 8.46
N TYR A 114 0.36 5.83 8.86
CA TYR A 114 0.78 5.58 10.24
C TYR A 114 1.54 6.75 10.87
N SER A 115 2.35 7.48 10.10
CA SER A 115 3.05 8.67 10.60
C SER A 115 2.08 9.72 11.15
N VAL A 116 0.90 9.89 10.53
CA VAL A 116 -0.19 10.74 11.01
C VAL A 116 -0.91 10.11 12.21
N PHE A 117 -1.15 8.79 12.18
CA PHE A 117 -1.80 8.09 13.29
C PHE A 117 -0.99 8.14 14.59
N SER A 118 0.33 7.95 14.48
CA SER A 118 1.24 7.82 15.62
C SER A 118 1.41 9.10 16.45
N ILE A 119 1.02 10.24 15.88
CA ILE A 119 1.05 11.56 16.52
C ILE A 119 -0.31 12.00 17.04
N MET A 120 -1.38 11.23 16.84
CA MET A 120 -2.69 11.56 17.40
C MET A 120 -2.69 11.34 18.90
N GLU A 121 -2.91 12.39 19.68
CA GLU A 121 -2.75 12.31 21.14
C GLU A 121 -3.83 11.49 21.84
N ASP A 122 -5.02 11.33 21.26
CA ASP A 122 -6.11 10.55 21.88
C ASP A 122 -6.91 9.73 20.86
N LEU A 123 -6.83 8.41 21.00
CA LEU A 123 -7.57 7.39 20.23
C LEU A 123 -9.09 7.36 20.54
N GLU A 124 -9.61 8.29 21.34
CA GLU A 124 -10.99 8.28 21.84
C GLU A 124 -11.92 9.34 21.19
N LEU A 125 -11.43 10.32 20.43
CA LEU A 125 -12.29 11.42 19.92
C LEU A 125 -12.80 11.28 18.48
N VAL A 126 -12.36 10.28 17.71
CA VAL A 126 -12.78 10.15 16.29
C VAL A 126 -14.03 9.28 16.11
N ALA A 127 -14.51 8.63 17.18
CA ALA A 127 -15.74 7.83 17.14
C ALA A 127 -17.03 8.64 17.39
N THR A 128 -16.92 9.94 17.74
CA THR A 128 -18.07 10.78 18.12
C THR A 128 -17.95 12.22 17.62
N SER A 129 -17.90 12.43 16.30
CA SER A 129 -18.35 13.72 15.72
C SER A 129 -18.59 13.61 14.21
N SER A 130 -19.69 12.97 13.84
CA SER A 130 -20.48 13.47 12.70
C SER A 130 -21.62 14.31 13.27
N GLY A 131 -21.61 15.61 12.96
CA GLY A 131 -22.71 16.52 13.28
C GLY A 131 -22.37 18.02 13.21
N ASN A 132 -22.32 18.58 12.00
CA ASN A 132 -22.52 20.00 11.61
C ASN A 132 -21.54 21.06 12.16
N GLN A 133 -21.12 22.14 11.48
CA GLN A 133 -21.39 22.78 10.18
C GLN A 133 -20.34 23.90 9.98
N LEU A 134 -19.87 24.15 8.74
CA LEU A 134 -19.80 25.48 8.09
C LEU A 134 -19.39 25.28 6.61
N MET A 135 -20.36 25.11 5.69
CA MET A 135 -20.93 26.11 4.73
C MET A 135 -19.93 26.52 3.62
N SER A 136 -20.20 26.41 2.32
CA SER A 136 -21.40 26.87 1.60
C SER A 136 -21.47 26.35 0.14
N ASN A 137 -22.64 25.81 -0.22
CA ASN A 137 -23.47 25.99 -1.43
C ASN A 137 -22.84 25.91 -2.85
N VAL A 138 -23.41 25.07 -3.73
CA VAL A 138 -24.49 25.42 -4.68
C VAL A 138 -25.22 24.14 -5.12
N VAL A 139 -26.54 24.14 -4.95
CA VAL A 139 -27.51 23.18 -5.46
C VAL A 139 -27.89 23.55 -6.90
N THR A 140 -28.00 22.57 -7.78
CA THR A 140 -29.05 22.58 -8.82
C THR A 140 -29.45 21.13 -9.11
N GLU A 141 -30.61 20.73 -8.59
CA GLU A 141 -31.37 19.55 -9.01
C GLU A 141 -31.91 19.75 -10.43
N LEU A 142 -31.94 18.67 -11.21
CA LEU A 142 -33.05 18.41 -12.14
C LEU A 142 -33.33 16.90 -12.18
N ASP A 143 -34.60 16.60 -11.93
CA ASP A 143 -35.28 15.31 -12.04
C ASP A 143 -35.12 14.65 -13.42
N VAL A 144 -35.32 13.33 -13.48
CA VAL A 144 -36.49 12.69 -14.13
C VAL A 144 -36.21 11.22 -14.49
N SER A 145 -37.13 10.37 -13.98
CA SER A 145 -37.66 9.09 -14.48
C SER A 145 -36.78 7.85 -14.60
N GLU A 146 -37.06 6.91 -13.69
CA GLU A 146 -37.28 5.51 -14.03
C GLU A 146 -38.31 5.35 -15.18
N SER A 147 -38.01 4.46 -16.11
CA SER A 147 -38.99 3.83 -17.00
C SER A 147 -38.58 2.39 -17.22
N SER A 148 -39.29 1.52 -16.52
CA SER A 148 -39.43 0.09 -16.74
C SER A 148 -40.04 -0.21 -18.11
N SER A 149 -39.56 -1.26 -18.76
CA SER A 149 -40.39 -2.07 -19.68
C SER A 149 -39.89 -3.52 -19.65
N ASP A 150 -40.61 -4.29 -18.85
CA ASP A 150 -40.85 -5.72 -18.99
C ASP A 150 -41.32 -6.05 -20.42
N LEU A 151 -40.71 -7.04 -21.06
CA LEU A 151 -41.42 -7.98 -21.93
C LEU A 151 -40.67 -9.33 -21.94
N THR A 152 -41.15 -10.21 -21.08
CA THR A 152 -41.65 -11.56 -21.43
C THR A 152 -40.76 -12.56 -22.17
N LYS A 153 -40.42 -13.63 -21.41
CA LYS A 153 -40.55 -15.07 -21.72
C LYS A 153 -40.16 -15.57 -23.12
N SER A 154 -39.18 -16.48 -23.15
CA SER A 154 -39.38 -17.79 -23.79
C SER A 154 -38.64 -18.90 -23.03
N ASP A 155 -39.45 -19.84 -22.57
CA ASP A 155 -39.25 -21.29 -22.53
C ASP A 155 -38.10 -21.91 -21.72
N VAL A 156 -38.52 -22.30 -20.53
CA VAL A 156 -38.11 -23.52 -19.81
C VAL A 156 -38.22 -24.74 -20.74
N ILE A 157 -37.10 -25.38 -21.05
CA ILE A 157 -37.05 -26.83 -21.26
C ILE A 157 -36.21 -27.43 -20.13
N LYS A 158 -36.92 -27.99 -19.14
CA LYS A 158 -36.38 -28.99 -18.24
C LYS A 158 -36.11 -30.26 -19.05
N SER A 159 -34.87 -30.73 -19.05
CA SER A 159 -34.59 -32.15 -19.25
C SER A 159 -33.96 -32.69 -17.98
N ASN A 160 -34.79 -33.42 -17.24
CA ASN A 160 -34.36 -34.27 -16.14
C ASN A 160 -33.84 -35.59 -16.71
N ASN A 161 -32.92 -36.15 -15.92
CA ASN A 161 -32.62 -37.56 -15.76
C ASN A 161 -31.51 -38.18 -16.63
N SER A 162 -30.45 -38.48 -15.89
CA SER A 162 -29.99 -39.85 -15.59
C SER A 162 -28.61 -40.18 -16.12
N ILE A 163 -27.72 -40.31 -15.14
CA ILE A 163 -26.41 -40.93 -15.21
C ILE A 163 -26.62 -42.45 -15.33
N PRO A 164 -26.15 -43.11 -16.39
CA PRO A 164 -25.85 -44.53 -16.31
C PRO A 164 -24.42 -44.71 -15.77
N LYS A 165 -24.32 -45.29 -14.57
CA LYS A 165 -23.05 -45.82 -14.05
C LYS A 165 -22.55 -46.92 -14.99
N LYS A 166 -21.39 -46.71 -15.62
CA LYS A 166 -20.59 -47.80 -16.18
C LYS A 166 -19.23 -47.83 -15.49
N LYS A 167 -18.95 -48.99 -14.88
CA LYS A 167 -17.67 -49.38 -14.31
C LYS A 167 -16.68 -49.51 -15.46
N ILE A 168 -15.61 -48.73 -15.46
CA ILE A 168 -14.46 -48.93 -16.36
C ILE A 168 -13.24 -49.15 -15.48
N ALA A 169 -12.54 -50.23 -15.79
CA ALA A 169 -11.41 -50.79 -15.09
C ALA A 169 -10.25 -49.79 -14.95
N ILE A 170 -9.58 -49.84 -13.81
CA ILE A 170 -8.31 -49.16 -13.54
C ILE A 170 -7.25 -49.81 -14.43
N GLY A 171 -7.01 -49.22 -15.60
CA GLY A 171 -5.87 -49.50 -16.46
C GLY A 171 -4.72 -48.57 -16.10
N LEU A 172 -3.54 -49.15 -15.86
CA LEU A 172 -2.27 -48.52 -15.56
C LEU A 172 -2.01 -47.24 -16.39
N PHE A 173 -2.08 -46.08 -15.73
CA PHE A 173 -1.48 -44.82 -16.20
C PHE A 173 -0.66 -44.16 -15.08
N SER A 174 0.04 -44.96 -14.26
CA SER A 174 0.80 -44.47 -13.11
C SER A 174 2.26 -44.09 -13.40
N LEU A 175 2.68 -43.89 -14.65
CA LEU A 175 4.10 -43.65 -14.95
C LEU A 175 4.42 -42.53 -15.95
N VAL A 176 3.46 -41.69 -16.35
CA VAL A 176 3.73 -40.44 -17.10
C VAL A 176 3.32 -39.18 -16.31
N GLY A 177 2.45 -39.32 -15.30
CA GLY A 177 2.03 -38.21 -14.43
C GLY A 177 3.09 -37.75 -13.41
N ALA A 178 4.08 -38.59 -13.08
CA ALA A 178 5.08 -38.26 -12.06
C ALA A 178 6.27 -37.44 -12.60
N PHE A 179 6.55 -37.46 -13.90
CA PHE A 179 7.64 -36.66 -14.50
C PHE A 179 7.21 -35.28 -14.99
N SER A 180 5.91 -35.03 -15.14
CA SER A 180 5.41 -33.71 -15.58
C SER A 180 5.26 -32.70 -14.44
N ILE A 181 5.14 -33.17 -13.19
CA ILE A 181 4.99 -32.31 -12.01
C ILE A 181 6.35 -31.71 -11.57
N ALA A 182 7.47 -32.33 -11.93
CA ALA A 182 8.79 -31.83 -11.56
C ALA A 182 9.33 -30.72 -12.47
N TYR A 183 8.73 -30.48 -13.65
CA TYR A 183 9.25 -29.49 -14.60
C TYR A 183 8.54 -28.13 -14.54
N THR A 184 7.44 -28.00 -13.78
CA THR A 184 6.62 -26.76 -13.74
C THR A 184 6.80 -25.93 -12.46
N SER A 185 7.79 -26.27 -11.63
CA SER A 185 7.94 -25.69 -10.28
C SER A 185 9.27 -24.97 -10.07
N LYS A 186 9.77 -24.22 -11.06
CA LYS A 186 10.82 -23.21 -10.77
C LYS A 186 10.23 -21.88 -10.32
N ASP A 187 9.01 -21.56 -10.72
CA ASP A 187 8.38 -20.26 -10.42
C ASP A 187 7.48 -20.28 -9.17
N MET A 188 7.37 -21.42 -8.47
CA MET A 188 6.43 -21.58 -7.34
C MET A 188 7.08 -21.71 -5.95
N ILE A 189 8.42 -21.68 -5.83
CA ILE A 189 9.10 -21.90 -4.53
C ILE A 189 9.88 -20.69 -4.03
N PHE A 190 10.14 -19.69 -4.88
CA PHE A 190 10.75 -18.44 -4.45
C PHE A 190 9.91 -17.28 -4.99
N PRO A 191 9.14 -16.56 -4.15
CA PRO A 191 8.68 -15.24 -4.57
C PRO A 191 9.93 -14.47 -4.98
N ASN A 192 9.93 -13.87 -6.17
CA ASN A 192 11.02 -12.99 -6.58
C ASN A 192 11.25 -12.04 -5.40
N LYS A 193 12.42 -12.13 -4.77
CA LYS A 193 12.77 -11.18 -3.72
C LYS A 193 12.87 -9.86 -4.46
N GLU A 194 11.92 -8.97 -4.21
CA GLU A 194 12.04 -7.60 -4.69
C GLU A 194 13.25 -7.02 -3.95
N CYS A 195 14.22 -6.46 -4.69
CA CYS A 195 15.37 -5.78 -4.09
C CYS A 195 15.18 -4.28 -4.23
N MET A 196 15.93 -3.53 -3.42
CA MET A 196 15.97 -2.07 -3.50
C MET A 196 17.41 -1.57 -3.54
N GLU A 197 17.62 -0.53 -4.34
CA GLU A 197 18.92 0.12 -4.57
C GLU A 197 18.78 1.60 -4.19
N TRP A 198 19.73 2.14 -3.42
CA TRP A 198 19.78 3.57 -3.13
C TRP A 198 20.25 4.32 -4.37
N LYS A 199 19.46 5.29 -4.82
CA LYS A 199 19.76 6.13 -5.96
C LYS A 199 19.59 7.59 -5.58
N GLU A 200 20.70 8.31 -5.61
CA GLU A 200 20.80 9.75 -5.37
C GLU A 200 20.27 10.17 -3.99
N ASP A 201 18.95 10.22 -3.82
CA ASP A 201 18.25 10.66 -2.62
C ASP A 201 17.17 9.69 -2.10
N HIS A 202 16.91 8.55 -2.74
CA HIS A 202 15.88 7.59 -2.30
C HIS A 202 16.16 6.15 -2.73
N TYR A 203 15.36 5.19 -2.24
CA TYR A 203 15.40 3.80 -2.70
C TYR A 203 14.48 3.58 -3.91
N GLU A 204 14.98 2.83 -4.90
CA GLU A 204 14.20 2.32 -6.04
C GLU A 204 14.14 0.79 -6.04
N MET A 205 13.03 0.24 -6.53
CA MET A 205 12.86 -1.20 -6.72
C MET A 205 13.68 -1.69 -7.91
N VAL A 206 14.48 -2.74 -7.71
CA VAL A 206 15.34 -3.34 -8.73
C VAL A 206 15.33 -4.87 -8.62
N ASP A 207 15.82 -5.53 -9.67
CA ASP A 207 16.08 -6.97 -9.63
C ASP A 207 17.30 -7.25 -8.74
N CYS A 208 17.21 -8.27 -7.88
CA CYS A 208 18.32 -8.67 -7.00
C CYS A 208 19.56 -9.18 -7.75
N ILE A 209 19.40 -9.52 -9.04
CA ILE A 209 20.49 -9.99 -9.90
C ILE A 209 20.96 -8.77 -10.69
N SER A 210 21.97 -8.07 -10.18
CA SER A 210 22.59 -6.98 -10.95
C SER A 210 23.49 -7.58 -12.03
N ASP A 211 23.10 -7.51 -13.30
CA ASP A 211 23.95 -7.84 -14.44
C ASP A 211 25.05 -6.76 -14.70
N LYS A 212 25.37 -5.94 -13.70
CA LYS A 212 26.26 -4.78 -13.87
C LYS A 212 27.72 -5.19 -13.71
N ILE A 213 28.50 -4.81 -14.73
CA ILE A 213 29.94 -5.02 -14.85
C ILE A 213 30.69 -4.30 -13.72
N GLU A 214 31.67 -5.00 -13.16
CA GLU A 214 32.54 -4.80 -11.99
C GLU A 214 33.30 -3.44 -11.85
N LEU A 215 32.98 -2.42 -12.66
CA LEU A 215 33.82 -1.22 -12.78
C LEU A 215 33.34 0.02 -12.00
N VAL A 216 32.17 -0.04 -11.34
CA VAL A 216 31.66 1.05 -10.50
C VAL A 216 31.28 0.47 -9.15
N LYS A 217 31.74 1.07 -8.05
CA LYS A 217 31.26 0.77 -6.69
C LYS A 217 29.78 1.13 -6.61
N ILE A 218 28.92 0.23 -7.03
CA ILE A 218 27.47 0.34 -6.87
C ILE A 218 27.14 -0.37 -5.57
N GLN A 219 26.33 0.26 -4.73
CA GLN A 219 25.76 -0.40 -3.57
C GLN A 219 24.95 -1.60 -4.03
N GLU A 220 25.28 -2.78 -3.51
CA GLU A 220 24.58 -4.01 -3.89
C GLU A 220 23.07 -3.85 -3.59
N PRO A 221 22.20 -4.19 -4.55
CA PRO A 221 20.77 -4.27 -4.29
C PRO A 221 20.50 -5.15 -3.07
N LYS A 222 19.87 -4.58 -2.05
CA LYS A 222 19.53 -5.31 -0.83
C LYS A 222 18.08 -5.80 -0.89
N PRO A 223 17.71 -6.85 -0.15
CA PRO A 223 16.32 -7.27 -0.06
C PRO A 223 15.43 -6.08 0.33
N TYR A 224 14.26 -5.99 -0.28
CA TYR A 224 13.28 -4.96 0.04
C TYR A 224 12.99 -4.97 1.55
N ASP A 225 13.35 -3.86 2.20
CA ASP A 225 12.92 -3.52 3.54
C ASP A 225 12.12 -2.24 3.45
N GLU A 226 10.90 -2.33 3.94
CA GLU A 226 9.91 -1.29 3.75
C GLU A 226 10.13 -0.02 4.56
N ILE A 227 10.65 -0.17 5.78
CA ILE A 227 10.94 0.97 6.65
C ILE A 227 12.09 1.75 6.02
N GLU A 228 13.13 1.04 5.58
CA GLU A 228 14.26 1.64 4.90
C GLU A 228 13.88 2.21 3.53
N PHE A 229 12.99 1.56 2.78
CA PHE A 229 12.54 2.03 1.47
C PHE A 229 11.92 3.45 1.51
N GLY A 230 11.24 3.79 2.60
CA GLY A 230 10.66 5.12 2.80
C GLY A 230 11.67 6.24 3.07
N ARG A 231 12.94 5.90 3.31
CA ARG A 231 14.01 6.86 3.60
C ARG A 231 14.32 7.70 2.38
N LYS A 232 14.42 9.01 2.60
CA LYS A 232 14.82 9.98 1.60
C LYS A 232 15.86 10.94 2.17
N LYS A 233 16.89 11.23 1.41
CA LYS A 233 17.75 12.40 1.60
C LYS A 233 16.91 13.62 1.21
N ILE A 234 16.96 14.67 2.03
CA ILE A 234 16.14 15.88 1.83
C ILE A 234 17.05 17.10 1.80
N GLU A 235 16.68 18.05 0.96
CA GLU A 235 17.22 19.40 1.02
C GLU A 235 16.47 20.21 2.07
N VAL A 236 17.21 21.02 2.82
CA VAL A 236 16.67 21.83 3.91
C VAL A 236 17.23 23.26 3.82
N CYS A 237 16.43 24.23 4.25
CA CYS A 237 16.84 25.62 4.37
C CYS A 237 16.19 26.27 5.60
N ASP A 238 16.40 27.57 5.79
CA ASP A 238 15.92 28.35 6.95
C ASP A 238 14.39 28.35 7.13
N THR A 239 13.63 28.07 6.07
CA THR A 239 12.17 27.91 6.14
C THR A 239 11.70 26.48 6.42
N THR A 240 12.62 25.50 6.46
CA THR A 240 12.28 24.11 6.74
C THR A 240 11.78 23.94 8.17
N THR A 241 10.68 23.20 8.35
CA THR A 241 10.20 22.81 9.67
C THR A 241 11.01 21.62 10.18
N PHE A 242 11.87 21.83 11.18
CA PHE A 242 12.71 20.78 11.77
C PHE A 242 12.07 20.08 12.97
N PHE A 243 11.09 20.71 13.61
CA PHE A 243 10.43 20.21 14.83
C PHE A 243 8.91 20.36 14.74
N ILE A 244 8.19 19.38 15.29
CA ILE A 244 6.77 19.48 15.60
C ILE A 244 6.63 19.42 17.13
N GLY A 245 6.31 20.56 17.75
CA GLY A 245 6.51 20.74 19.19
C GLY A 245 8.00 20.61 19.53
N ASP A 246 8.33 19.81 20.54
CA ASP A 246 9.73 19.53 20.93
C ASP A 246 10.33 18.30 20.21
N LYS A 247 9.60 17.70 19.25
CA LYS A 247 10.04 16.47 18.58
C LYS A 247 10.72 16.78 17.25
N PRO A 248 11.98 16.33 17.04
CA PRO A 248 12.65 16.46 15.75
C PRO A 248 11.95 15.59 14.70
N ILE A 249 11.75 16.15 13.50
CA ILE A 249 11.19 15.45 12.34
C ILE A 249 12.20 15.36 11.17
N VAL A 250 13.44 15.75 11.43
CA VAL A 250 14.57 15.66 10.49
C VAL A 250 15.72 14.96 11.20
N TRP A 251 16.44 14.14 10.46
CA TRP A 251 17.65 13.46 10.91
C TRP A 251 18.82 13.88 10.05
N TYR A 252 20.05 13.70 10.54
CA TYR A 252 21.25 14.02 9.79
C TYR A 252 22.35 12.98 9.96
N SER A 253 23.17 12.85 8.92
CA SER A 253 24.48 12.21 8.97
C SER A 253 25.55 13.26 8.72
N LYS A 254 26.73 13.08 9.32
CA LYS A 254 27.87 13.98 9.12
C LYS A 254 29.15 13.19 8.91
N LYS A 255 29.71 13.28 7.70
CA LYS A 255 30.97 12.65 7.33
C LYS A 255 31.84 13.63 6.56
N ASN A 256 33.12 13.74 6.91
CA ASN A 256 34.07 14.65 6.24
C ASN A 256 33.58 16.11 6.10
N ASN A 257 32.90 16.64 7.13
CA ASN A 257 32.25 17.95 7.15
C ASN A 257 31.07 18.16 6.19
N MET A 258 30.69 17.16 5.40
CA MET A 258 29.43 17.16 4.68
C MET A 258 28.32 16.72 5.63
N VAL A 259 27.25 17.50 5.68
CA VAL A 259 26.04 17.19 6.45
C VAL A 259 24.93 16.90 5.46
N GLU A 260 24.30 15.75 5.64
CA GLU A 260 23.19 15.28 4.81
C GLU A 260 21.98 15.10 5.70
N PHE A 261 20.82 15.54 5.22
CA PHE A 261 19.58 15.51 5.98
C PHE A 261 18.63 14.45 5.44
N PHE A 262 17.82 13.88 6.32
CA PHE A 262 16.93 12.77 6.01
C PHE A 262 15.56 12.95 6.68
N ASN A 263 14.54 12.36 6.06
CA ASN A 263 13.15 12.42 6.53
C ASN A 263 12.80 11.44 7.67
N MET A 264 13.71 10.53 8.05
CA MET A 264 13.48 9.52 9.09
C MET A 264 14.79 8.99 9.71
N ASP A 265 14.66 8.31 10.86
CA ASP A 265 15.74 7.65 11.60
C ASP A 265 16.26 6.38 10.90
N GLY A 266 17.47 5.94 11.24
CA GLY A 266 18.09 4.72 10.71
C GLY A 266 19.55 4.95 10.33
N PHE A 267 19.99 4.44 9.19
CA PHE A 267 21.38 4.54 8.72
C PHE A 267 21.47 5.30 7.40
N ASN A 268 22.56 6.04 7.22
CA ASN A 268 22.85 6.69 5.95
C ASN A 268 23.18 5.61 4.90
N PRO A 269 22.41 5.51 3.80
CA PRO A 269 22.60 4.47 2.79
C PRO A 269 23.99 4.49 2.16
N GLU A 270 24.62 5.66 2.02
CA GLU A 270 25.90 5.81 1.31
C GLU A 270 27.12 5.46 2.16
N ASN A 271 27.00 5.53 3.48
CA ASN A 271 28.16 5.47 4.36
C ASN A 271 27.95 4.68 5.66
N ASP A 272 26.77 4.09 5.86
CA ASP A 272 26.31 3.28 6.99
C ASP A 272 26.38 3.96 8.37
N ASP A 273 26.63 5.28 8.43
CA ASP A 273 26.63 6.00 9.70
C ASP A 273 25.18 6.16 10.22
N GLU A 274 24.97 5.95 11.52
CA GLU A 274 23.67 6.15 12.16
C GLU A 274 23.20 7.62 12.01
N LEU A 275 21.94 7.78 11.60
CA LEU A 275 21.28 9.06 11.45
C LEU A 275 20.89 9.62 12.81
N LYS A 276 21.41 10.79 13.13
CA LYS A 276 21.18 11.46 14.41
C LYS A 276 19.99 12.41 14.30
N GLN A 277 19.20 12.52 15.36
CA GLN A 277 18.14 13.52 15.44
C GLN A 277 18.72 14.93 15.27
N ILE A 278 18.05 15.77 14.49
CA ILE A 278 18.46 17.16 14.31
C ILE A 278 18.41 17.92 15.65
N THR A 279 19.36 18.84 15.83
CA THR A 279 19.41 19.73 16.99
C THR A 279 19.48 21.18 16.53
N GLN A 280 19.06 22.12 17.39
CA GLN A 280 19.14 23.54 17.07
C GLN A 280 20.56 23.95 16.65
N TYR A 281 21.58 23.45 17.35
CA TYR A 281 22.99 23.69 17.00
C TYR A 281 23.36 23.23 15.58
N MET A 282 22.81 22.11 15.11
CA MET A 282 23.07 21.62 13.75
C MET A 282 22.38 22.49 12.71
N ILE A 283 21.18 22.99 13.01
CA ILE A 283 20.44 23.91 12.14
C ILE A 283 21.24 25.21 12.00
N ASP A 284 21.56 25.86 13.12
CA ASP A 284 22.25 27.15 13.14
C ASP A 284 23.62 27.12 12.44
N ARG A 285 24.27 25.95 12.40
CA ARG A 285 25.63 25.79 11.85
C ARG A 285 25.66 25.32 10.40
N TYR A 286 24.66 24.59 9.93
CA TYR A 286 24.73 23.87 8.65
C TYR A 286 23.55 24.13 7.70
N VAL A 287 22.48 24.78 8.17
CA VAL A 287 21.32 25.11 7.33
C VAL A 287 21.47 26.53 6.81
N MET A 288 21.35 26.69 5.49
CA MET A 288 21.47 27.98 4.81
C MET A 288 20.09 28.58 4.53
N ALA A 289 20.04 29.88 4.24
CA ALA A 289 18.82 30.51 3.75
C ALA A 289 18.41 29.91 2.40
N CYS A 290 17.10 29.79 2.14
CA CYS A 290 16.63 29.35 0.83
C CYS A 290 17.01 30.42 -0.24
N ASP A 291 17.36 29.96 -1.43
CA ASP A 291 17.63 30.81 -2.60
C ASP A 291 16.34 31.43 -3.18
#